data_AF-A0A950UTA1-F1
#
_entry.id   AF-A0A950UTA1-F1
#
_cell.length_a   1.000
_cell.length_b   1.000
_cell.length_c   1.000
_cell.angle_alpha   90.00
_cell.angle_beta   90.00
_cell.angle_gamma   90.00
#
_symmetry.space_group_name_H-M   'P 1'
#
loop_
_entity.id
_entity.type
_entity.pdbx_description
1 polymer ?
#
loop_
_entity_poly.entity_id
_entity_poly.type
_entity_poly.pdbx_seq_one_letter_code
_entity_poly.pdbx_strand_id
1 'polypeptide(L)'
;MSTKTKPKKPAPPRSPKLEKALTTVAGWCAAMPGAMLSPKMANIYHVMGKTFAILWTGKTAGLIVKTDIADMLRETYAGIGHKSHLDPRHWVFIELDSDVPLKEVHKLIQKSHALVASGLTKKQQAQLDALRAD
;
A
#
# COMPACT_ATOMS: atom_id res chain seq x y z
N MET A 1 -16.12 -16.51 21.46
CA MET A 1 -16.80 -16.30 20.16
C MET A 1 -17.36 -14.90 20.14
N SER A 2 -17.01 -14.10 19.11
CA SER A 2 -17.82 -13.06 18.46
C SER A 2 -16.92 -12.00 17.81
N THR A 3 -16.56 -12.21 16.55
CA THR A 3 -16.14 -11.14 15.64
C THR A 3 -17.39 -10.63 14.92
N LYS A 4 -17.68 -9.34 15.02
CA LYS A 4 -18.65 -8.67 14.13
C LYS A 4 -18.08 -7.33 13.68
N THR A 5 -17.32 -7.35 12.60
CA THR A 5 -17.02 -6.13 11.83
C THR A 5 -18.13 -5.97 10.78
N LYS A 6 -18.94 -4.93 10.91
CA LYS A 6 -20.00 -4.58 9.94
C LYS A 6 -19.35 -4.11 8.62
N PRO A 7 -19.84 -4.54 7.45
CA PRO A 7 -19.32 -4.08 6.17
C PRO A 7 -19.66 -2.60 5.93
N LYS A 8 -18.68 -1.79 5.52
CA LYS A 8 -18.93 -0.45 4.99
C LYS A 8 -19.72 -0.54 3.69
N LYS A 9 -20.84 0.21 3.62
CA LYS A 9 -21.64 0.32 2.40
C LYS A 9 -20.80 0.94 1.27
N PRO A 10 -20.97 0.47 0.02
CA PRO A 10 -20.27 1.04 -1.12
C PRO A 10 -20.67 2.51 -1.33
N ALA A 11 -19.72 3.30 -1.83
CA ALA A 11 -19.97 4.67 -2.25
C ALA A 11 -21.11 4.71 -3.29
N PRO A 12 -21.99 5.73 -3.24
CA PRO A 12 -23.09 5.85 -4.18
C PRO A 12 -22.59 6.05 -5.62
N PRO A 13 -23.38 5.63 -6.63
CA PRO A 13 -23.01 5.77 -8.03
C PRO A 13 -22.91 7.26 -8.43
N ARG A 14 -21.99 7.52 -9.37
CA ARG A 14 -21.79 8.84 -9.98
C ARG A 14 -23.00 9.21 -10.86
N SER A 15 -23.30 10.51 -10.98
CA SER A 15 -24.46 11.00 -11.72
C SER A 15 -24.24 11.02 -13.25
N PRO A 16 -25.29 10.96 -14.10
CA PRO A 16 -25.15 10.97 -15.56
C PRO A 16 -24.44 12.21 -16.12
N LYS A 17 -24.64 13.35 -15.48
CA LYS A 17 -23.94 14.61 -15.81
C LYS A 17 -22.43 14.50 -15.53
N LEU A 18 -22.06 13.87 -14.41
CA LEU A 18 -20.66 13.66 -14.02
C LEU A 18 -19.94 12.72 -14.98
N GLU A 19 -20.60 11.63 -15.40
CA GLU A 19 -20.02 10.70 -16.37
C GLU A 19 -19.79 11.36 -17.73
N LYS A 20 -20.77 12.10 -18.24
CA LYS A 20 -20.61 12.83 -19.51
C LYS A 20 -19.45 13.83 -19.47
N ALA A 21 -19.32 14.57 -18.38
CA ALA A 21 -18.23 15.51 -18.19
C ALA A 21 -16.85 14.82 -18.12
N LEU A 22 -16.72 13.68 -17.41
CA LEU A 22 -15.47 12.91 -17.34
C LEU A 22 -15.02 12.41 -18.72
N THR A 23 -15.96 11.93 -19.54
CA THR A 23 -15.67 11.45 -20.89
C THR A 23 -15.21 12.58 -21.79
N THR A 24 -15.92 13.71 -21.79
CA THR A 24 -15.57 14.85 -22.63
C THR A 24 -14.18 15.40 -22.28
N VAL A 25 -13.89 15.56 -20.99
CA VAL A 25 -12.61 16.09 -20.52
C VAL A 25 -11.45 15.12 -20.78
N ALA A 26 -11.63 13.81 -20.56
CA ALA A 26 -10.61 12.81 -20.88
C ALA A 26 -10.29 12.79 -22.38
N GLY A 27 -11.29 13.00 -23.24
CA GLY A 27 -11.11 13.12 -24.70
C GLY A 27 -10.26 14.32 -25.08
N TRP A 28 -10.43 15.46 -24.41
CA TRP A 28 -9.56 16.62 -24.63
C TRP A 28 -8.13 16.37 -24.15
N CYS A 29 -7.94 15.74 -22.99
CA CYS A 29 -6.62 15.41 -22.48
C CYS A 29 -5.86 14.43 -23.40
N ALA A 30 -6.56 13.47 -24.02
CA ALA A 30 -5.97 12.51 -24.94
C ALA A 30 -5.65 13.08 -26.32
N ALA A 31 -6.34 14.14 -26.75
CA ALA A 31 -6.15 14.75 -28.07
C ALA A 31 -4.90 15.65 -28.16
N MET A 32 -4.26 15.95 -27.03
CA MET A 32 -3.04 16.76 -26.99
C MET A 32 -1.83 15.95 -27.52
N PRO A 33 -1.05 16.47 -28.50
CA PRO A 33 0.16 15.79 -28.97
C PRO A 33 1.15 15.55 -27.82
N GLY A 34 1.58 14.30 -27.66
CA GLY A 34 2.52 13.92 -26.59
C GLY A 34 1.90 13.79 -25.19
N ALA A 35 0.59 13.89 -25.03
CA ALA A 35 -0.04 13.64 -23.73
C ALA A 35 0.15 12.18 -23.29
N MET A 36 0.57 12.03 -22.03
CA MET A 36 0.75 10.74 -21.38
C MET A 36 0.02 10.74 -20.04
N LEU A 37 -1.07 9.98 -19.94
CA LEU A 37 -1.81 9.82 -18.69
C LEU A 37 -0.96 9.02 -17.69
N SER A 38 -0.69 9.59 -16.50
CA SER A 38 0.11 8.94 -15.45
C SER A 38 -0.52 9.07 -14.06
N PRO A 39 -1.56 8.27 -13.76
CA PRO A 39 -2.15 8.27 -12.44
C PRO A 39 -1.34 7.35 -11.51
N LYS A 40 -0.58 7.91 -10.55
CA LYS A 40 0.01 7.09 -9.49
C LYS A 40 -1.04 6.82 -8.41
N MET A 41 -1.56 5.60 -8.43
CA MET A 41 -2.58 5.13 -7.48
C MET A 41 -2.00 4.78 -6.09
N ALA A 42 -0.68 4.90 -5.92
CA ALA A 42 0.04 4.49 -4.72
C ALA A 42 1.28 5.34 -4.42
N ASN A 43 1.59 5.49 -3.13
CA ASN A 43 2.85 6.03 -2.62
C ASN A 43 3.79 4.87 -2.28
N ILE A 44 5.00 4.86 -2.85
CA ILE A 44 5.98 3.79 -2.66
C ILE A 44 7.15 4.32 -1.83
N TYR A 45 7.40 3.72 -0.67
CA TYR A 45 8.46 4.09 0.27
C TYR A 45 9.64 3.14 0.14
N HIS A 46 10.84 3.72 0.14
CA HIS A 46 12.10 3.01 -0.06
C HIS A 46 13.08 3.31 1.07
N VAL A 47 13.93 2.33 1.38
CA VAL A 47 15.12 2.47 2.20
C VAL A 47 16.32 2.16 1.31
N MET A 48 17.20 3.15 1.11
CA MET A 48 18.40 3.03 0.26
C MET A 48 18.10 2.45 -1.14
N GLY A 49 17.00 2.90 -1.76
CA GLY A 49 16.57 2.46 -3.09
C GLY A 49 15.79 1.14 -3.13
N LYS A 50 15.58 0.46 -2.00
CA LYS A 50 14.76 -0.76 -1.91
C LYS A 50 13.39 -0.47 -1.29
N THR A 51 12.32 -0.90 -1.93
CA THR A 51 10.95 -0.69 -1.42
C THR A 51 10.72 -1.47 -0.13
N PHE A 52 10.10 -0.83 0.87
CA PHE A 52 9.65 -1.49 2.10
C PHE A 52 8.17 -1.27 2.41
N ALA A 53 7.51 -0.28 1.80
CA ALA A 53 6.08 -0.09 1.96
C ALA A 53 5.45 0.53 0.70
N ILE A 54 4.22 0.12 0.38
CA ILE A 54 3.39 0.71 -0.68
C ILE A 54 2.04 1.08 -0.08
N LEU A 55 1.76 2.38 0.02
CA LEU A 55 0.49 2.89 0.49
C LEU A 55 -0.44 3.13 -0.70
N TRP A 56 -1.53 2.37 -0.76
CA TRP A 56 -2.56 2.47 -1.78
C TRP A 56 -3.73 3.30 -1.26
N THR A 57 -4.13 4.34 -2.01
CA THR A 57 -5.20 5.27 -1.62
C THR A 57 -6.44 5.18 -2.52
N GLY A 58 -6.54 4.12 -3.33
CA GLY A 58 -7.71 3.85 -4.15
C GLY A 58 -8.95 3.42 -3.34
N LYS A 59 -9.94 2.83 -4.01
CA LYS A 59 -11.24 2.44 -3.43
C LYS A 59 -11.13 1.65 -2.11
N THR A 60 -10.14 0.77 -2.02
CA THR A 60 -9.78 0.07 -0.78
C THR A 60 -8.42 0.59 -0.31
N ALA A 61 -8.43 1.55 0.61
CA ALA A 61 -7.20 2.11 1.15
C ALA A 61 -6.43 1.04 1.96
N GLY A 62 -5.15 0.90 1.70
CA GLY A 62 -4.37 -0.16 2.31
C GLY A 62 -2.87 0.01 2.16
N LEU A 63 -2.14 -0.83 2.87
CA LEU A 63 -0.69 -0.79 2.94
C LEU A 63 -0.11 -2.15 2.60
N ILE A 64 0.84 -2.19 1.67
CA ILE A 64 1.59 -3.39 1.34
C ILE A 64 2.96 -3.29 2.01
N VAL A 65 3.32 -4.28 2.83
CA VAL A 65 4.60 -4.34 3.56
C VAL A 65 5.23 -5.72 3.46
N LYS A 66 6.55 -5.77 3.64
CA LYS A 66 7.32 -7.01 3.66
C LYS A 66 7.28 -7.63 5.06
N THR A 67 7.18 -8.95 5.13
CA THR A 67 7.11 -9.72 6.38
C THR A 67 7.64 -11.15 6.18
N ASP A 68 8.04 -11.79 7.25
CA ASP A 68 8.45 -13.20 7.36
C ASP A 68 7.37 -14.08 8.01
N ILE A 69 6.26 -13.48 8.48
CA ILE A 69 5.16 -14.15 9.20
C ILE A 69 3.83 -13.95 8.47
N ALA A 70 3.84 -13.96 7.13
CA ALA A 70 2.69 -13.63 6.29
C ALA A 70 1.46 -14.51 6.60
N ASP A 71 1.65 -15.81 6.77
CA ASP A 71 0.55 -16.76 6.97
C ASP A 71 -0.10 -16.58 8.36
N MET A 72 0.71 -16.44 9.41
CA MET A 72 0.22 -16.10 10.75
C MET A 72 -0.62 -14.82 10.74
N LEU A 73 -0.17 -13.78 10.02
CA LEU A 73 -0.89 -12.51 9.94
C LEU A 73 -2.25 -12.66 9.25
N ARG A 74 -2.35 -13.49 8.20
CA ARG A 74 -3.60 -13.79 7.50
C ARG A 74 -4.56 -14.64 8.34
N GLU A 75 -4.03 -15.54 9.17
CA GLU A 75 -4.83 -16.30 10.12
C GLU A 75 -5.35 -15.43 11.26
N THR A 76 -4.59 -14.39 11.64
CA THR A 76 -4.92 -13.52 12.79
C THR A 76 -5.92 -12.42 12.43
N TYR A 77 -5.81 -11.82 11.23
CA TYR A 77 -6.59 -10.64 10.86
C TYR A 77 -7.34 -10.83 9.53
N ALA A 78 -8.64 -10.57 9.54
CA ALA A 78 -9.48 -10.62 8.34
C ALA A 78 -9.09 -9.54 7.31
N GLY A 79 -8.55 -8.41 7.77
CA GLY A 79 -8.08 -7.30 6.95
C GLY A 79 -6.73 -7.50 6.28
N ILE A 80 -6.05 -8.63 6.56
CA ILE A 80 -4.76 -8.95 5.95
C ILE A 80 -4.96 -9.97 4.84
N GLY A 81 -4.42 -9.67 3.67
CA GLY A 81 -4.53 -10.55 2.52
C GLY A 81 -3.43 -10.31 1.50
N HIS A 82 -3.68 -10.78 0.28
CA HIS A 82 -2.81 -10.57 -0.85
C HIS A 82 -3.53 -9.70 -1.89
N LYS A 83 -3.21 -8.40 -1.93
CA LYS A 83 -3.72 -7.44 -2.90
C LYS A 83 -2.55 -6.67 -3.55
N SER A 84 -1.57 -7.39 -4.08
CA SER A 84 -0.40 -6.85 -4.80
C SER A 84 0.17 -7.89 -5.76
N HIS A 85 1.10 -7.50 -6.63
CA HIS A 85 1.84 -8.44 -7.51
C HIS A 85 3.14 -8.96 -6.87
N LEU A 86 3.38 -8.67 -5.59
CA LEU A 86 4.60 -9.05 -4.89
C LEU A 86 4.46 -10.46 -4.29
N ASP A 87 5.57 -11.17 -4.02
CA ASP A 87 5.51 -12.55 -3.51
C ASP A 87 4.66 -12.65 -2.23
N PRO A 88 3.52 -13.36 -2.22
CA PRO A 88 2.63 -13.47 -1.07
C PRO A 88 3.29 -14.15 0.14
N ARG A 89 4.39 -14.89 -0.02
CA ARG A 89 5.14 -15.44 1.13
C ARG A 89 5.81 -14.34 1.96
N HIS A 90 6.14 -13.23 1.32
CA HIS A 90 6.94 -12.17 1.92
C HIS A 90 6.24 -10.82 1.95
N TRP A 91 5.08 -10.67 1.30
CA TRP A 91 4.36 -9.40 1.22
C TRP A 91 2.89 -9.58 1.55
N VAL A 92 2.40 -8.71 2.43
CA VAL A 92 1.00 -8.67 2.85
C VAL A 92 0.39 -7.32 2.52
N PHE A 93 -0.86 -7.33 2.08
CA PHE A 93 -1.70 -6.14 2.03
C PHE A 93 -2.51 -6.06 3.32
N ILE A 94 -2.51 -4.87 3.92
CA ILE A 94 -3.23 -4.54 5.14
C ILE A 94 -4.31 -3.53 4.75
N GLU A 95 -5.57 -3.91 4.86
CA GLU A 95 -6.68 -2.97 4.70
C GLU A 95 -6.73 -2.04 5.91
N LEU A 96 -6.62 -0.73 5.71
CA LEU A 96 -6.47 0.22 6.84
C LEU A 96 -7.78 0.48 7.61
N ASP A 97 -8.90 0.05 7.06
CA ASP A 97 -10.25 0.20 7.61
C ASP A 97 -10.84 -1.16 8.00
N SER A 98 -10.01 -2.01 8.60
CA SER A 98 -10.32 -3.39 8.94
C SER A 98 -10.11 -3.68 10.43
N ASP A 99 -10.01 -4.95 10.80
CA ASP A 99 -9.74 -5.43 12.15
C ASP A 99 -8.26 -5.33 12.58
N VAL A 100 -7.37 -4.83 11.72
CA VAL A 100 -5.94 -4.65 12.05
C VAL A 100 -5.73 -3.34 12.83
N PRO A 101 -5.28 -3.38 14.10
CA PRO A 101 -5.05 -2.17 14.88
C PRO A 101 -3.91 -1.33 14.30
N LEU A 102 -4.05 0.00 14.28
CA LEU A 102 -3.01 0.91 13.76
C LEU A 102 -1.65 0.73 14.46
N LYS A 103 -1.62 0.35 15.73
CA LYS A 103 -0.38 0.01 16.45
C LYS A 103 0.34 -1.19 15.83
N GLU A 104 -0.41 -2.21 15.40
CA GLU A 104 0.16 -3.36 14.72
C GLU A 104 0.62 -2.98 13.30
N VAL A 105 -0.16 -2.17 12.58
CA VAL A 105 0.26 -1.63 11.27
C VAL A 105 1.60 -0.88 11.40
N HIS A 106 1.75 -0.01 12.41
CA HIS A 106 2.99 0.71 12.67
C HIS A 106 4.16 -0.24 12.94
N LYS A 107 3.96 -1.28 13.76
CA LYS A 107 4.97 -2.31 14.03
C LYS A 107 5.36 -3.08 12.76
N LEU A 108 4.39 -3.40 11.91
CA LEU A 108 4.63 -4.09 10.64
C LEU A 108 5.43 -3.20 9.65
N ILE A 109 5.21 -1.89 9.64
CA ILE A 109 6.04 -0.94 8.89
C ILE A 109 7.50 -0.99 9.38
N GLN A 110 7.70 -0.89 10.69
CA GLN A 110 9.04 -0.91 11.30
C GLN A 110 9.77 -2.22 10.99
N LYS A 111 9.08 -3.36 11.14
CA LYS A 111 9.61 -4.69 10.81
C LYS A 111 9.96 -4.81 9.32
N SER A 112 9.07 -4.36 8.43
CA SER A 112 9.33 -4.38 6.99
C SER A 112 10.57 -3.56 6.64
N HIS A 113 10.69 -2.35 7.20
CA HIS A 113 11.88 -1.51 7.01
C HIS A 113 13.15 -2.22 7.49
N ALA A 114 13.14 -2.79 8.70
CA ALA A 114 14.29 -3.53 9.24
C ALA A 114 14.66 -4.75 8.38
N LEU A 115 13.67 -5.51 7.92
CA LEU A 115 13.87 -6.71 7.09
C LEU A 115 14.43 -6.37 5.70
N VAL A 116 14.01 -5.24 5.11
CA VAL A 116 14.59 -4.77 3.84
C VAL A 116 15.99 -4.20 4.07
N ALA A 117 16.20 -3.47 5.17
CA ALA A 117 17.49 -2.89 5.53
C ALA A 117 18.57 -3.97 5.80
N SER A 118 18.21 -5.11 6.40
CA SER A 118 19.15 -6.20 6.64
C SER A 118 19.69 -6.83 5.34
N GLY A 119 18.92 -6.76 4.25
CA GLY A 119 19.34 -7.19 2.91
C GLY A 119 20.13 -6.15 2.11
N LEU A 120 20.50 -5.01 2.69
CA LEU A 120 21.33 -3.99 2.04
C LEU A 120 22.82 -4.39 2.03
N THR A 121 23.60 -3.77 1.15
CA THR A 121 25.06 -3.92 1.17
C THR A 121 25.65 -3.27 2.43
N LYS A 122 26.84 -3.70 2.87
CA LYS A 122 27.54 -3.10 4.03
C LYS A 122 27.70 -1.58 3.88
N LYS A 123 27.99 -1.10 2.67
CA LYS A 123 28.09 0.33 2.36
C LYS A 123 26.76 1.05 2.60
N GLN A 124 25.65 0.51 2.10
CA GLN A 124 24.32 1.09 2.30
C GLN A 124 23.86 1.03 3.77
N GLN A 125 24.24 -0.03 4.51
CA GLN A 125 23.95 -0.14 5.94
C GLN A 125 24.68 0.95 6.73
N ALA A 126 25.98 1.15 6.48
CA ALA A 126 26.75 2.23 7.11
C ALA A 126 26.15 3.63 6.81
N GLN A 127 25.71 3.87 5.57
CA GLN A 127 25.02 5.11 5.21
C GLN A 127 23.68 5.26 5.95
N LEU A 128 22.91 4.18 6.09
CA LEU A 128 21.64 4.19 6.81
C LEU A 128 21.85 4.45 8.30
N ASP A 129 22.91 3.92 8.89
CA ASP A 129 23.21 4.11 10.32
C ASP A 129 23.69 5.54 10.61
N ALA A 130 24.46 6.16 9.70
CA ALA A 130 24.81 7.56 9.80
C ALA A 130 23.56 8.47 9.85
N LEU A 131 22.54 8.19 9.02
CA LEU A 131 21.27 8.95 8.99
C LEU A 131 20.40 8.75 10.24
N ARG A 132 20.69 7.76 11.09
CA ARG A 132 19.93 7.49 12.32
C ARG A 132 20.56 8.14 13.55
N ALA A 133 21.83 8.54 13.45
CA ALA A 133 22.58 9.15 14.53
C ALA A 133 22.39 10.69 14.59
N ASP A 134 21.77 11.26 13.57
CA ASP A 134 21.35 12.66 13.45
C ASP A 134 19.90 12.87 13.90
#